data_AF-A0A4U2D576-F1
#
_entry.id   AF-A0A4U2D576-F1
#
_cell.length_a   1.000
_cell.length_b   1.000
_cell.length_c   1.000
_cell.angle_alpha   90.00
_cell.angle_beta   90.00
_cell.angle_gamma   90.00
#
_symmetry.space_group_name_H-M   'P 1'
#
loop_
_entity.id
_entity.type
_entity.pdbx_description
1 polymer ?
#
loop_
_entity_poly.entity_id
_entity_poly.type
_entity_poly.pdbx_seq_one_letter_code
_entity_poly.pdbx_strand_id
1 'polypeptide(L)'
;MIQLRAFFLFFAAWLHSLSAMADIPTNNTPSQGGSDNILELIYAYAYDILLYGGGIFIAFCFVYFLGHLWDVFSKIKEKQATKKDLLSDGVIGAVLLLLSVWGLNYGLDILEGV
;
A
#
# COMPACT_ATOMS: atom_id res chain seq x y z
N MET A 1 27.05 34.73 -12.90
CA MET A 1 26.08 34.90 -11.78
C MET A 1 25.25 33.65 -11.47
N ILE A 2 24.96 32.77 -12.44
CA ILE A 2 24.19 31.53 -12.20
C ILE A 2 24.91 30.52 -11.29
N GLN A 3 26.23 30.34 -11.45
CA GLN A 3 26.99 29.31 -10.72
C GLN A 3 27.07 29.54 -9.20
N LEU A 4 27.13 30.80 -8.77
CA LEU A 4 27.15 31.17 -7.35
C LEU A 4 25.80 30.85 -6.66
N ARG A 5 24.70 30.98 -7.41
CA ARG A 5 23.34 30.69 -6.92
C ARG A 5 23.12 29.20 -6.73
N ALA A 6 23.62 28.38 -7.66
CA ALA A 6 23.55 26.92 -7.55
C ALA A 6 24.37 26.39 -6.36
N PHE A 7 25.56 26.92 -6.13
CA PHE A 7 26.38 26.57 -4.98
C PHE A 7 25.70 26.92 -3.65
N PHE A 8 25.07 28.09 -3.56
CA PHE A 8 24.36 28.51 -2.35
C PHE A 8 23.13 27.64 -2.07
N LEU A 9 22.38 27.25 -3.11
CA LEU A 9 21.24 26.34 -2.98
C LEU A 9 21.67 24.92 -2.56
N PHE A 10 22.79 24.43 -3.09
CA PHE A 10 23.35 23.14 -2.71
C PHE A 10 23.85 23.16 -1.26
N PHE A 11 24.51 24.24 -0.85
CA PHE A 11 24.99 24.42 0.53
C PHE A 11 23.84 24.56 1.53
N ALA A 12 22.76 25.25 1.16
CA ALA A 12 21.54 25.35 1.97
C ALA A 12 20.83 23.99 2.10
N ALA A 13 20.75 23.21 1.01
CA ALA A 13 20.19 21.85 1.06
C ALA A 13 21.04 20.91 1.94
N TRP A 14 22.36 21.06 1.90
CA TRP A 14 23.29 20.31 2.74
C TRP A 14 23.17 20.70 4.22
N LEU A 15 23.04 21.99 4.54
CA LEU A 15 22.76 22.47 5.89
C LEU A 15 21.39 22.01 6.41
N HIS A 16 20.37 21.94 5.55
CA HIS A 16 19.07 21.37 5.91
C HIS A 16 19.15 19.89 6.27
N SER A 17 20.06 19.11 5.65
CA SER A 17 20.26 17.70 6.02
C SER A 17 20.97 17.48 7.37
N LEU A 18 21.64 18.51 7.92
CA LEU A 18 22.25 18.44 9.25
C LEU A 18 21.22 18.60 10.39
N SER A 19 19.99 19.04 10.10
CA SER A 19 18.90 19.14 11.09
C SER A 19 18.16 17.82 11.29
N ALA A 20 18.90 16.69 11.29
CA ALA A 20 18.37 15.44 11.78
C ALA A 20 18.31 15.52 13.31
N MET A 21 17.16 15.91 13.85
CA MET A 21 16.83 15.75 15.27
C MET A 21 16.93 14.25 15.58
N ALA A 22 18.08 13.83 16.13
CA ALA A 22 18.25 12.52 16.72
C ALA A 22 17.58 12.53 18.09
N ASP A 23 16.24 12.55 18.08
CA ASP A 23 15.45 12.09 19.21
C ASP A 23 15.75 10.60 19.40
N ILE A 24 15.79 10.14 20.65
CA ILE A 24 15.98 8.74 20.98
C ILE A 24 14.92 7.97 20.18
N PRO A 25 15.23 6.86 19.47
CA PRO A 25 14.22 6.13 18.73
C PRO A 25 13.11 5.72 19.70
N THR A 26 12.02 6.48 19.69
CA THR A 26 10.81 6.17 20.42
C THR A 26 10.19 5.00 19.68
N ASN A 27 9.97 3.90 20.40
CA ASN A 27 9.27 2.78 19.81
C ASN A 27 7.87 3.28 19.41
N ASN A 28 7.54 3.24 18.11
CA ASN A 28 6.23 3.67 17.63
C ASN A 28 5.18 2.84 18.35
N THR A 29 4.36 3.47 19.19
CA THR A 29 3.29 2.76 19.89
C THR A 29 2.30 2.25 18.83
N PRO A 30 1.96 0.94 18.86
CA PRO A 30 1.03 0.39 17.88
C PRO A 30 -0.34 1.05 17.99
N SER A 31 -1.13 1.05 16.91
CA SER A 31 -2.42 1.74 16.88
C SER A 31 -3.42 1.23 17.91
N GLN A 32 -3.27 -0.02 18.37
CA GLN A 32 -4.11 -0.63 19.41
C GLN A 32 -3.62 -0.34 20.85
N GLY A 33 -2.51 0.37 21.02
CA GLY A 33 -1.92 0.67 22.34
C GLY A 33 -0.77 -0.27 22.71
N GLY A 34 0.06 0.15 23.68
CA GLY A 34 1.18 -0.65 24.17
C GLY A 34 0.77 -1.61 25.28
N SER A 35 1.31 -2.83 25.26
CA SER A 35 1.16 -3.85 26.31
C SER A 35 2.52 -4.29 26.85
N ASP A 36 2.55 -4.68 28.14
CA ASP A 36 3.72 -5.31 28.79
C ASP A 36 3.91 -6.78 28.34
N ASN A 37 2.89 -7.37 27.71
CA ASN A 37 2.96 -8.71 27.13
C ASN A 37 3.54 -8.66 25.71
N ILE A 38 4.68 -9.32 25.50
CA ILE A 38 5.39 -9.33 24.20
C ILE A 38 4.52 -9.93 23.07
N LEU A 39 3.70 -10.95 23.36
CA LEU A 39 2.83 -11.54 22.34
C LEU A 39 1.75 -10.57 21.87
N GLU A 40 1.10 -9.88 22.80
CA GLU A 40 0.06 -8.88 22.52
C GLU A 40 0.66 -7.71 21.71
N LEU A 41 1.87 -7.28 22.07
CA LEU A 41 2.60 -6.27 21.32
C LEU A 41 2.90 -6.70 19.86
N ILE A 42 3.29 -7.97 19.64
CA ILE A 42 3.53 -8.51 18.29
C ILE A 42 2.22 -8.53 17.48
N TYR A 43 1.11 -8.93 18.08
CA TYR A 43 -0.20 -8.93 17.39
C TYR A 43 -0.67 -7.52 17.06
N ALA A 44 -0.44 -6.54 17.94
CA ALA A 44 -0.76 -5.15 17.69
C ALA A 44 0.05 -4.57 16.51
N TYR A 45 1.34 -4.92 16.38
CA TYR A 45 2.12 -4.55 15.19
C TYR A 45 1.68 -5.32 13.94
N ALA A 46 1.29 -6.58 14.06
CA ALA A 46 0.76 -7.35 12.95
C ALA A 46 -0.55 -6.75 12.42
N TYR A 47 -1.40 -6.27 13.32
CA TYR A 47 -2.63 -5.53 12.97
C TYR A 47 -2.31 -4.29 12.15
N ASP A 48 -1.36 -3.45 12.58
CA ASP A 48 -0.98 -2.24 11.85
C ASP A 48 -0.40 -2.55 10.46
N ILE A 49 0.46 -3.57 10.36
CA ILE A 49 1.01 -4.03 9.08
C ILE A 49 -0.12 -4.51 8.16
N LEU A 50 -1.08 -5.26 8.69
CA LEU A 50 -2.19 -5.77 7.91
C LEU A 50 -3.11 -4.63 7.46
N LEU A 51 -3.44 -3.70 8.36
CA LEU A 51 -4.32 -2.57 8.09
C LEU A 51 -3.74 -1.67 6.99
N TYR A 52 -2.53 -1.17 7.19
CA TYR A 52 -1.92 -0.23 6.26
C TYR A 52 -1.31 -0.94 5.04
N GLY A 53 -0.56 -2.02 5.27
CA GLY A 53 0.08 -2.79 4.20
C GLY A 53 -0.91 -3.52 3.32
N GLY A 54 -1.92 -4.16 3.90
CA GLY A 54 -2.99 -4.83 3.16
C GLY A 54 -3.83 -3.85 2.34
N GLY A 55 -4.19 -2.69 2.92
CA GLY A 55 -4.92 -1.65 2.19
C GLY A 55 -4.16 -1.14 0.95
N ILE A 56 -2.87 -0.84 1.11
CA ILE A 56 -2.01 -0.40 0.00
C ILE A 56 -1.89 -1.51 -1.06
N PHE A 57 -1.71 -2.76 -0.64
CA PHE A 57 -1.61 -3.90 -1.53
C PHE A 57 -2.86 -4.08 -2.39
N ILE A 58 -4.06 -4.04 -1.79
CA ILE A 58 -5.32 -4.15 -2.52
C ILE A 58 -5.49 -2.99 -3.51
N ALA A 59 -5.08 -1.77 -3.13
CA ALA A 59 -5.12 -0.62 -4.04
C ALA A 59 -4.25 -0.86 -5.30
N PHE A 60 -3.04 -1.41 -5.13
CA PHE A 60 -2.20 -1.78 -6.27
C PHE A 60 -2.81 -2.89 -7.13
N CYS A 61 -3.40 -3.92 -6.52
CA CYS A 61 -4.11 -4.96 -7.25
C CYS A 61 -5.28 -4.41 -8.07
N PHE A 62 -6.02 -3.43 -7.53
CA PHE A 62 -7.11 -2.78 -8.24
C PHE A 62 -6.62 -1.99 -9.47
N VAL A 63 -5.54 -1.22 -9.33
CA VAL A 63 -4.94 -0.48 -10.46
C VAL A 63 -4.44 -1.46 -11.53
N TYR A 64 -3.79 -2.55 -11.12
CA TYR A 64 -3.35 -3.59 -12.04
C TYR A 64 -4.52 -4.24 -12.79
N PHE A 65 -5.61 -4.55 -12.08
CA PHE A 65 -6.82 -5.11 -12.67
C PHE A 65 -7.46 -4.17 -13.71
N LEU A 66 -7.52 -2.87 -13.43
CA LEU A 66 -7.97 -1.88 -14.42
C LEU A 66 -7.07 -1.83 -15.66
N GLY A 67 -5.75 -1.91 -15.47
CA GLY A 67 -4.78 -2.00 -16.56
C GLY A 67 -4.99 -3.25 -17.42
N HIS A 68 -5.19 -4.41 -16.79
CA HIS A 68 -5.47 -5.68 -17.47
C HIS A 68 -6.76 -5.61 -18.29
N LEU A 69 -7.84 -5.07 -17.69
CA LEU A 69 -9.12 -4.89 -18.40
C LEU A 69 -8.98 -3.95 -19.61
N TRP A 70 -8.19 -2.89 -19.49
CA TRP A 70 -7.94 -1.99 -20.60
C TRP A 70 -7.18 -2.65 -21.75
N ASP A 71 -6.19 -3.50 -21.45
CA ASP A 71 -5.45 -4.27 -22.44
C ASP A 71 -6.37 -5.26 -23.17
N VAL A 72 -7.20 -6.01 -22.43
CA VAL A 72 -8.20 -6.93 -23.02
C VAL A 72 -9.21 -6.17 -23.87
N PHE A 73 -9.67 -4.99 -23.43
CA PHE A 73 -10.58 -4.15 -24.22
C PHE A 73 -9.92 -3.66 -25.52
N SER A 74 -8.64 -3.28 -25.48
CA SER A 74 -7.90 -2.86 -26.67
C SER A 74 -7.77 -4.00 -27.68
N LYS A 75 -7.49 -5.23 -27.22
CA LYS A 75 -7.46 -6.44 -28.07
C LYS A 75 -8.81 -6.73 -28.73
N ILE A 76 -9.93 -6.43 -28.07
CA ILE A 76 -11.26 -6.55 -28.69
C ILE A 76 -11.42 -5.55 -29.84
N LYS A 77 -10.95 -4.31 -29.69
CA LYS A 77 -11.01 -3.31 -30.77
C LYS A 77 -10.18 -3.74 -31.99
N GLU A 78 -9.08 -4.45 -31.76
CA GLU A 78 -8.22 -5.02 -32.80
C GLU A 78 -8.73 -6.36 -33.37
N LYS A 79 -9.92 -6.82 -32.94
CA LYS A 79 -10.51 -8.14 -33.29
C LYS A 79 -9.65 -9.36 -32.91
N GLN A 80 -8.73 -9.18 -31.97
CA GLN A 80 -7.86 -10.24 -31.44
C GLN A 80 -8.47 -10.95 -30.22
N ALA A 81 -9.54 -10.40 -29.63
CA ALA A 81 -10.23 -10.98 -28.47
C ALA A 81 -11.76 -10.82 -28.55
N THR A 82 -12.49 -11.64 -27.80
CA THR A 82 -13.96 -11.62 -27.78
C THR A 82 -14.48 -10.81 -26.60
N LYS A 83 -15.63 -10.15 -26.77
CA LYS A 83 -16.33 -9.46 -25.66
C LYS A 83 -16.65 -10.39 -24.47
N LYS A 84 -16.78 -11.69 -24.71
CA LYS A 84 -16.95 -12.72 -23.66
C LYS A 84 -15.71 -12.85 -22.78
N ASP A 85 -14.52 -12.71 -23.36
CA ASP A 85 -13.26 -12.87 -22.64
C ASP A 85 -13.06 -11.70 -21.66
N LEU A 86 -13.37 -10.47 -22.09
CA LEU A 86 -13.39 -9.29 -21.21
C LEU A 86 -14.35 -9.46 -20.04
N LEU A 87 -15.56 -9.98 -20.30
CA LEU A 87 -16.55 -10.16 -19.24
C LEU A 87 -16.13 -11.25 -18.26
N SER A 88 -15.56 -12.36 -18.77
CA SER A 88 -15.03 -13.45 -17.94
C SER A 88 -13.90 -12.97 -17.03
N ASP A 89 -12.87 -12.35 -17.61
CA ASP A 89 -11.73 -11.80 -16.85
C ASP A 89 -12.18 -10.70 -15.87
N GLY A 90 -13.14 -9.87 -16.30
CA GLY A 90 -13.72 -8.83 -15.44
C GLY A 90 -14.46 -9.40 -14.24
N VAL A 91 -15.29 -10.43 -14.42
CA VAL A 91 -16.01 -11.07 -13.31
C VAL A 91 -15.04 -11.77 -12.37
N ILE A 92 -14.09 -12.54 -12.92
CA ILE A 92 -13.11 -13.28 -12.11
C ILE A 92 -12.26 -12.31 -11.27
N GLY A 93 -11.73 -11.25 -11.88
CA GLY A 93 -10.93 -10.26 -11.17
C GLY A 93 -11.74 -9.47 -10.14
N ALA A 94 -13.01 -9.13 -10.44
CA ALA A 94 -13.89 -8.47 -9.47
C ALA A 94 -14.17 -9.37 -8.24
N VAL A 95 -14.43 -10.67 -8.45
CA VAL A 95 -14.64 -11.62 -7.36
C VAL A 95 -13.37 -11.80 -6.53
N LEU A 96 -12.20 -11.90 -7.17
CA LEU A 96 -10.93 -12.01 -6.46
C LEU A 96 -10.64 -10.78 -5.60
N LEU A 97 -10.92 -9.57 -6.11
CA LEU A 97 -10.78 -8.33 -5.34
C LEU A 97 -11.76 -8.29 -4.16
N LEU A 98 -13.02 -8.70 -4.37
CA LEU A 98 -14.02 -8.80 -3.30
C LEU A 98 -13.53 -9.74 -2.19
N LEU A 99 -13.05 -10.93 -2.56
CA LEU A 99 -12.51 -11.90 -1.60
C LEU A 99 -11.26 -11.39 -0.89
N SER A 100 -10.42 -10.61 -1.57
CA SER A 100 -9.22 -10.00 -0.98
C SER A 100 -9.58 -8.96 0.09
N VAL A 101 -10.55 -8.08 -0.21
CA VAL A 101 -11.06 -7.10 0.76
C VAL A 101 -11.74 -7.79 1.93
N TRP A 102 -12.58 -8.79 1.66
CA TRP A 102 -13.24 -9.56 2.69
C TRP A 102 -12.26 -10.29 3.60
N GLY A 103 -11.26 -10.98 3.02
CA GLY A 103 -10.24 -11.69 3.77
C GLY A 103 -9.35 -10.76 4.59
N LEU A 104 -9.07 -9.56 4.09
CA LEU A 104 -8.34 -8.54 4.84
C LEU A 104 -9.12 -8.10 6.08
N ASN A 105 -10.40 -7.75 5.93
CA ASN A 105 -11.25 -7.36 7.06
C ASN A 105 -11.40 -8.50 8.08
N TYR A 106 -11.61 -9.73 7.61
CA TYR A 106 -11.68 -10.89 8.49
C TYR A 106 -10.39 -11.11 9.30
N GLY A 107 -9.23 -10.89 8.69
CA GLY A 107 -7.94 -10.95 9.39
C GLY A 107 -7.77 -9.84 10.42
N LEU A 108 -8.25 -8.63 10.13
CA LEU A 108 -8.26 -7.51 11.07
C LEU A 108 -9.17 -7.80 12.27
N ASP A 109 -10.39 -8.31 12.03
CA ASP A 109 -11.35 -8.66 13.08
C ASP A 109 -10.77 -9.71 14.05
N ILE A 110 -10.01 -10.68 13.54
CA ILE A 110 -9.34 -11.69 14.39
C ILE A 110 -8.26 -11.04 15.25
N LEU A 111 -7.48 -10.13 14.69
CA LEU A 111 -6.36 -9.48 15.37
C LEU A 111 -6.81 -8.39 16.35
N GLU A 112 -7.98 -7.79 16.14
CA GLU A 112 -8.61 -6.86 17.10
C GLU A 112 -9.16 -7.57 18.34
N GLY A 113 -9.48 -8.86 18.23
CA GLY A 113 -10.00 -9.67 19.34
C GLY A 113 -8.94 -10.31 20.24
N VAL A 114 -7.65 -10.09 20.00
CA VAL A 114 -6.50 -10.68 20.71
C VAL A 114 -5.84 -9.65 21.60
#